data_AF-A0A2N1R2V8-F1
#
_entry.id   AF-A0A2N1R2V8-F1
#
_cell.length_a   1.000
_cell.length_b   1.000
_cell.length_c   1.000
_cell.angle_alpha   90.00
_cell.angle_beta   90.00
_cell.angle_gamma   90.00
#
_symmetry.space_group_name_H-M   'P 1'
#
loop_
_entity.id
_entity.type
_entity.pdbx_description
1 polymer ?
#
loop_
_entity_poly.entity_id
_entity_poly.type
_entity_poly.pdbx_seq_one_letter_code
_entity_poly.pdbx_strand_id
1 'polypeptide(L)'
;HAELARSMAAAEADEARAMELQAIATVCDRVPAEAPRNFHEALQAYWFVHLGTITELNGWDSMSPGHLDQHLAPFYERGLADGSLTREGAKELLESFWIKFNNTPAPPKVGVTAQESGTYNDFTNINLGGLTRDGRDGSSEITLLALEAMSELRLLQPQGNLQVSAATPERVLEAACAVVREGLGYPSLFNADEVTLAQVSMGKALGDAREGGTSGCIETGCFGKEAYLLHGYLNGPKLLELAINDGIDPATGLRVGPATGAADEFKSFDELFAAWEAQLAWAVDWKVRIDGFLDGLYSESMPAPFLSLYVADCVASARDYYRGGARYNTDYIQCVGLGTVTDSMSVIATHAFGHGTSSMATFRDALAANWAGYEPLRALARNRTPLFGNDDERADGLAKRVFDAFIRVIEGDGSPRLTARGARYHANFLSTTCHVYFGDKTGATPDGRKAGEPLSDGTSPSHGADHSGPTAVMNSLARLDQARTGGTLLNQRFTPATLAGDAGIRKLAALIRGYFRQGGHHVQFNVVDEATLRAARKRPEDYRNLLVRVAGYSDYFVDLDAHHQDEIISRTAYEGF
;
A
#
# COMPACT_ATOMS: atom_id res chain seq x y z
N HIS A 1 -34.54 -4.38 -8.11
CA HIS A 1 -34.16 -3.00 -8.46
C HIS A 1 -34.94 -2.44 -9.65
N ALA A 2 -35.03 -3.14 -10.80
CA ALA A 2 -35.76 -2.64 -11.97
C ALA A 2 -37.23 -2.25 -11.67
N GLU A 3 -37.98 -3.11 -10.99
CA GLU A 3 -39.38 -2.85 -10.60
C GLU A 3 -39.52 -1.58 -9.75
N LEU A 4 -38.62 -1.39 -8.77
CA LEU A 4 -38.60 -0.20 -7.92
C LEU A 4 -38.33 1.06 -8.74
N ALA A 5 -37.34 1.03 -9.64
CA ALA A 5 -37.01 2.17 -10.49
C ALA A 5 -38.19 2.54 -11.41
N ARG A 6 -38.90 1.56 -12.00
CA ARG A 6 -40.14 1.82 -12.77
C ARG A 6 -41.25 2.42 -11.92
N SER A 7 -41.43 1.92 -10.70
CA SER A 7 -42.44 2.46 -9.77
C SER A 7 -42.14 3.91 -9.40
N MET A 8 -40.86 4.25 -9.20
CA MET A 8 -40.44 5.62 -8.92
C MET A 8 -40.61 6.51 -10.15
N ALA A 9 -40.24 6.03 -11.34
CA ALA A 9 -40.42 6.77 -12.59
C ALA A 9 -41.89 7.13 -12.83
N ALA A 10 -42.82 6.19 -12.56
CA ALA A 10 -44.26 6.42 -12.72
C ALA A 10 -44.85 7.43 -11.73
N ALA A 11 -44.18 7.67 -10.60
CA ALA A 11 -44.60 8.62 -9.56
C ALA A 11 -43.82 9.94 -9.59
N GLU A 12 -42.79 10.05 -10.43
CA GLU A 12 -41.92 11.21 -10.54
C GLU A 12 -42.57 12.29 -11.41
N ALA A 13 -42.56 13.52 -10.91
CA ALA A 13 -43.17 14.67 -11.59
C ALA A 13 -42.18 15.37 -12.53
N ASP A 14 -40.89 15.30 -12.24
CA ASP A 14 -39.84 15.80 -13.13
C ASP A 14 -39.62 14.80 -14.28
N GLU A 15 -39.94 15.22 -15.51
CA GLU A 15 -39.82 14.38 -16.70
C GLU A 15 -38.39 13.88 -16.95
N ALA A 16 -37.38 14.72 -16.70
CA ALA A 16 -35.99 14.33 -16.88
C ALA A 16 -35.59 13.25 -15.87
N ARG A 17 -35.99 13.42 -14.61
CA ARG A 17 -35.74 12.43 -13.56
C ARG A 17 -36.50 11.12 -13.81
N ALA A 18 -37.74 11.20 -14.30
CA ALA A 18 -38.51 10.03 -14.68
C ALA A 18 -37.81 9.22 -15.81
N MET A 19 -37.23 9.92 -16.79
CA MET A 19 -36.45 9.29 -17.86
C MET A 19 -35.18 8.60 -17.33
N GLU A 20 -34.46 9.23 -16.41
CA GLU A 20 -33.29 8.61 -15.75
C GLU A 20 -33.69 7.34 -14.99
N LEU A 21 -34.78 7.37 -14.23
CA LEU A 21 -35.30 6.21 -13.49
C LEU A 21 -35.72 5.07 -14.44
N GLN A 22 -36.31 5.40 -15.59
CA GLN A 22 -36.63 4.41 -16.62
C GLN A 22 -35.36 3.82 -17.27
N ALA A 23 -34.32 4.62 -17.45
CA ALA A 23 -33.02 4.14 -17.91
C ALA A 23 -32.39 3.18 -16.87
N ILE A 24 -32.41 3.53 -15.58
CA ILE A 24 -31.96 2.65 -14.49
C ILE A 24 -32.73 1.32 -14.50
N ALA A 25 -34.05 1.36 -14.68
CA ALA A 25 -34.86 0.14 -14.79
C ALA A 25 -34.40 -0.74 -15.96
N THR A 26 -34.18 -0.14 -17.13
CA THR A 26 -33.73 -0.85 -18.34
C THR A 26 -32.36 -1.49 -18.15
N VAL A 27 -31.44 -0.79 -17.49
CA VAL A 27 -30.12 -1.33 -17.13
C VAL A 27 -30.27 -2.52 -16.17
N CYS A 28 -31.07 -2.38 -15.11
CA CYS A 28 -31.30 -3.44 -14.11
C CYS A 28 -32.05 -4.67 -14.65
N ASP A 29 -32.80 -4.54 -15.75
CA ASP A 29 -33.42 -5.68 -16.43
C ASP A 29 -32.39 -6.57 -17.13
N ARG A 30 -31.23 -6.00 -17.47
CA ARG A 30 -30.15 -6.69 -18.16
C ARG A 30 -29.12 -7.23 -17.17
N VAL A 31 -28.51 -6.36 -16.36
CA VAL A 31 -27.34 -6.71 -15.55
C VAL A 31 -27.71 -6.89 -14.07
N PRO A 32 -27.06 -7.82 -13.34
CA PRO A 32 -25.93 -8.67 -13.75
C PRO A 32 -26.36 -10.04 -14.29
N ALA A 33 -27.65 -10.28 -14.55
CA ALA A 33 -28.14 -11.56 -15.06
C ALA A 33 -27.56 -11.91 -16.44
N GLU A 34 -27.30 -10.90 -17.25
CA GLU A 34 -26.73 -11.00 -18.59
C GLU A 34 -25.51 -10.09 -18.75
N ALA A 35 -24.70 -10.33 -19.79
CA ALA A 35 -23.55 -9.48 -20.09
C ALA A 35 -23.96 -8.04 -20.47
N PRO A 36 -23.20 -7.02 -20.02
CA PRO A 36 -23.46 -5.61 -20.33
C PRO A 36 -23.24 -5.33 -21.82
N ARG A 37 -24.01 -4.38 -22.36
CA ARG A 37 -24.01 -4.00 -23.79
C ARG A 37 -23.57 -2.56 -24.02
N ASN A 38 -23.57 -1.71 -22.99
CA ASN A 38 -23.17 -0.30 -23.08
C ASN A 38 -22.43 0.13 -21.80
N PHE A 39 -21.96 1.36 -21.79
CA PHE A 39 -21.11 1.91 -20.72
C PHE A 39 -21.82 1.92 -19.35
N HIS A 40 -23.09 2.34 -19.31
CA HIS A 40 -23.89 2.35 -18.09
C HIS A 40 -24.14 0.94 -17.56
N GLU A 41 -24.49 -0.01 -18.43
CA GLU A 41 -24.65 -1.42 -18.05
C GLU A 41 -23.35 -2.03 -17.50
N ALA A 42 -22.18 -1.67 -18.05
CA ALA A 42 -20.90 -2.18 -17.58
C ALA A 42 -20.57 -1.72 -16.15
N LEU A 43 -20.73 -0.42 -15.87
CA LEU A 43 -20.56 0.14 -14.52
C LEU A 43 -21.55 -0.46 -13.52
N GLN A 44 -22.83 -0.56 -13.90
CA GLN A 44 -23.87 -1.09 -13.03
C GLN A 44 -23.70 -2.60 -12.77
N ALA A 45 -23.24 -3.38 -13.77
CA ALA A 45 -22.92 -4.79 -13.61
C ALA A 45 -21.81 -4.96 -12.57
N TYR A 46 -20.71 -4.22 -12.70
CA TYR A 46 -19.65 -4.23 -11.70
C TYR A 46 -20.19 -3.86 -10.32
N TRP A 47 -20.95 -2.77 -10.21
CA TRP A 47 -21.45 -2.30 -8.91
C TRP A 47 -22.31 -3.34 -8.21
N PHE A 48 -23.15 -4.08 -8.94
CA PHE A 48 -23.92 -5.18 -8.35
C PHE A 48 -23.05 -6.35 -7.89
N VAL A 49 -22.01 -6.70 -8.65
CA VAL A 49 -21.07 -7.75 -8.24
C VAL A 49 -20.27 -7.32 -7.02
N HIS A 50 -19.76 -6.08 -6.99
CA HIS A 50 -19.07 -5.50 -5.83
C HIS A 50 -19.94 -5.59 -4.58
N LEU A 51 -21.20 -5.13 -4.64
CA LEU A 51 -22.14 -5.24 -3.51
C LEU A 51 -22.38 -6.69 -3.09
N GLY A 52 -22.53 -7.62 -4.03
CA GLY A 52 -22.69 -9.05 -3.72
C GLY A 52 -21.48 -9.61 -2.96
N THR A 53 -20.26 -9.28 -3.40
CA THR A 53 -19.02 -9.75 -2.76
C THR A 53 -18.89 -9.22 -1.33
N ILE A 54 -19.07 -7.92 -1.11
CA ILE A 54 -18.86 -7.30 0.21
C ILE A 54 -20.00 -7.58 1.21
N THR A 55 -21.12 -8.10 0.72
CA THR A 55 -22.24 -8.53 1.58
C THR A 55 -22.27 -10.03 1.82
N GLU A 56 -21.63 -10.83 0.95
CA GLU A 56 -21.39 -12.26 1.19
C GLU A 56 -20.50 -12.46 2.42
N LEU A 57 -19.36 -11.76 2.45
CA LEU A 57 -18.43 -11.75 3.57
C LEU A 57 -17.84 -10.34 3.75
N ASN A 58 -17.49 -10.00 5.00
CA ASN A 58 -16.68 -8.83 5.30
C ASN A 58 -15.20 -9.13 5.00
N GLY A 59 -14.86 -9.26 3.72
CA GLY A 59 -13.50 -9.45 3.25
C GLY A 59 -12.67 -8.16 3.33
N TRP A 60 -11.35 -8.29 3.35
CA TRP A 60 -10.43 -7.15 3.26
C TRP A 60 -10.53 -6.48 1.90
N ASP A 61 -10.34 -5.15 1.89
CA ASP A 61 -10.20 -4.30 0.71
C ASP A 61 -11.36 -4.34 -0.28
N SER A 62 -12.55 -4.64 0.24
CA SER A 62 -13.79 -4.60 -0.51
C SER A 62 -13.73 -5.50 -1.75
N MET A 63 -14.08 -4.96 -2.92
CA MET A 63 -13.74 -5.55 -4.21
C MET A 63 -13.25 -4.45 -5.15
N SER A 64 -12.09 -4.66 -5.79
CA SER A 64 -11.47 -3.71 -6.72
C SER A 64 -11.76 -4.05 -8.19
N PRO A 65 -12.01 -3.06 -9.07
CA PRO A 65 -12.34 -3.31 -10.48
C PRO A 65 -11.13 -3.62 -11.36
N GLY A 66 -9.91 -3.52 -10.82
CA GLY A 66 -8.69 -3.65 -11.60
C GLY A 66 -8.53 -2.50 -12.60
N HIS A 67 -8.19 -2.83 -13.85
CA HIS A 67 -8.01 -1.88 -14.97
C HIS A 67 -9.37 -1.43 -15.54
N LEU A 68 -10.12 -0.69 -14.73
CA LEU A 68 -11.49 -0.24 -15.06
C LEU A 68 -11.53 0.51 -16.39
N ASP A 69 -10.54 1.35 -16.66
CA ASP A 69 -10.44 2.12 -17.89
C ASP A 69 -10.30 1.24 -19.14
N GLN A 70 -9.46 0.20 -19.08
CA GLN A 70 -9.32 -0.78 -20.16
C GLN A 70 -10.61 -1.58 -20.37
N HIS A 71 -11.32 -1.94 -19.30
CA HIS A 71 -12.59 -2.67 -19.39
C HIS A 71 -13.72 -1.82 -19.99
N LEU A 72 -13.73 -0.52 -19.71
CA LEU A 72 -14.76 0.41 -20.18
C LEU A 72 -14.50 0.99 -21.57
N ALA A 73 -13.24 1.06 -22.01
CA ALA A 73 -12.87 1.67 -23.29
C ALA A 73 -13.68 1.13 -24.49
N PRO A 74 -13.89 -0.19 -24.67
CA PRO A 74 -14.70 -0.71 -25.78
C PRO A 74 -16.18 -0.29 -25.74
N PHE A 75 -16.74 -0.06 -24.54
CA PHE A 75 -18.11 0.43 -24.38
C PHE A 75 -18.21 1.92 -24.69
N TYR A 76 -17.20 2.69 -24.27
CA TYR A 76 -17.09 4.11 -24.52
C TYR A 76 -16.95 4.42 -26.01
N GLU A 77 -15.99 3.78 -26.69
CA GLU A 77 -15.74 3.97 -28.12
C GLU A 77 -16.98 3.65 -28.97
N ARG A 78 -17.66 2.54 -28.65
CA ARG A 78 -18.91 2.17 -29.33
C ARG A 78 -20.00 3.20 -29.09
N GLY A 79 -20.19 3.64 -27.85
CA GLY A 79 -21.22 4.61 -27.50
C GLY A 79 -21.02 5.98 -28.14
N LEU A 80 -19.76 6.40 -28.31
CA LEU A 80 -19.44 7.62 -29.07
C LEU A 80 -19.73 7.43 -30.57
N ALA A 81 -19.38 6.27 -31.14
CA ALA A 81 -19.53 6.00 -32.57
C ALA A 81 -21.00 5.89 -33.00
N ASP A 82 -21.87 5.33 -32.16
CA ASP A 82 -23.31 5.20 -32.43
C ASP A 82 -24.16 6.36 -31.87
N GLY A 83 -23.56 7.28 -31.13
CA GLY A 83 -24.21 8.45 -30.54
C GLY A 83 -25.06 8.17 -29.29
N SER A 84 -24.99 6.95 -28.75
CA SER A 84 -25.69 6.56 -27.51
C SER A 84 -25.04 7.13 -26.24
N LEU A 85 -23.80 7.62 -26.34
CA LEU A 85 -23.01 8.16 -25.24
C LEU A 85 -22.28 9.42 -25.70
N THR A 86 -22.14 10.39 -24.81
CA THR A 86 -21.27 11.57 -24.98
C THR A 86 -20.10 11.47 -24.01
N ARG A 87 -19.02 12.22 -24.25
CA ARG A 87 -17.88 12.30 -23.32
C ARG A 87 -18.35 12.76 -21.93
N GLU A 88 -19.20 13.79 -21.90
CA GLU A 88 -19.76 14.36 -20.68
C GLU A 88 -20.66 13.36 -19.95
N GLY A 89 -21.51 12.61 -20.68
CA GLY A 89 -22.35 11.57 -20.08
C GLY A 89 -21.54 10.39 -19.54
N ALA A 90 -20.42 10.04 -20.19
CA ALA A 90 -19.51 9.03 -19.66
C ALA A 90 -18.83 9.51 -18.36
N LYS A 91 -18.41 10.77 -18.31
CA LYS A 91 -17.83 11.40 -17.12
C LYS A 91 -18.82 11.45 -15.96
N GLU A 92 -20.05 11.88 -16.20
CA GLU A 92 -21.11 11.92 -15.19
C GLU A 92 -21.39 10.52 -14.58
N LEU A 93 -21.40 9.47 -15.43
CA LEU A 93 -21.55 8.10 -14.95
C LEU A 93 -20.34 7.63 -14.14
N LEU A 94 -19.12 7.99 -14.54
CA LEU A 94 -17.90 7.71 -13.76
C LEU A 94 -17.92 8.44 -12.41
N GLU A 95 -18.33 9.70 -12.38
CA GLU A 95 -18.44 10.48 -11.16
C GLU A 95 -19.48 9.89 -10.20
N SER A 96 -20.64 9.52 -10.74
CA SER A 96 -21.68 8.79 -10.00
C SER A 96 -21.14 7.50 -9.42
N PHE A 97 -20.33 6.76 -10.20
CA PHE A 97 -19.69 5.52 -9.77
C PHE A 97 -18.67 5.75 -8.64
N TRP A 98 -17.87 6.82 -8.67
CA TRP A 98 -16.99 7.22 -7.57
C TRP A 98 -17.80 7.51 -6.29
N ILE A 99 -18.90 8.25 -6.42
CA ILE A 99 -19.80 8.55 -5.30
C ILE A 99 -20.39 7.26 -4.71
N LYS A 100 -20.64 6.21 -5.51
CA LYS A 100 -21.12 4.91 -5.00
C LYS A 100 -20.15 4.27 -4.00
N PHE A 101 -18.85 4.22 -4.31
CA PHE A 101 -17.88 3.69 -3.34
C PHE A 101 -17.73 4.58 -2.12
N ASN A 102 -17.71 5.90 -2.29
CA ASN A 102 -17.59 6.80 -1.14
C ASN A 102 -18.77 6.69 -0.15
N ASN A 103 -19.91 6.17 -0.58
CA ASN A 103 -21.06 5.86 0.27
C ASN A 103 -20.93 4.52 1.03
N THR A 104 -19.86 3.76 0.80
CA THR A 104 -19.68 2.41 1.34
C THR A 104 -18.40 2.39 2.19
N PRO A 105 -18.50 2.69 3.49
CA PRO A 105 -17.34 2.64 4.38
C PRO A 105 -16.96 1.19 4.69
N ALA A 106 -15.71 0.99 5.09
CA ALA A 106 -15.29 -0.27 5.71
C ALA A 106 -16.18 -0.54 6.94
N PRO A 107 -16.65 -1.79 7.15
CA PRO A 107 -17.41 -2.12 8.35
C PRO A 107 -16.63 -1.83 9.65
N PRO A 108 -17.32 -1.55 10.78
CA PRO A 108 -16.67 -1.11 12.01
C PRO A 108 -15.59 -2.07 12.51
N LYS A 109 -14.39 -1.54 12.76
CA LYS A 109 -13.23 -2.25 13.31
C LYS A 109 -13.08 -1.91 14.80
N VAL A 110 -12.59 -2.86 15.62
CA VAL A 110 -12.29 -2.66 17.04
C VAL A 110 -10.95 -3.32 17.42
N GLY A 111 -10.37 -2.92 18.55
CA GLY A 111 -9.13 -3.52 19.06
C GLY A 111 -7.94 -3.32 18.11
N VAL A 112 -7.11 -4.35 17.94
CA VAL A 112 -5.91 -4.31 17.09
C VAL A 112 -6.25 -3.97 15.64
N THR A 113 -7.38 -4.45 15.12
CA THR A 113 -7.83 -4.17 13.75
C THR A 113 -8.09 -2.69 13.51
N ALA A 114 -8.62 -1.98 14.50
CA ALA A 114 -8.79 -0.53 14.42
C ALA A 114 -7.46 0.23 14.53
N GLN A 115 -6.43 -0.37 15.14
CA GLN A 115 -5.10 0.24 15.27
C GLN A 115 -4.24 0.03 14.01
N GLU A 116 -4.40 -1.11 13.33
CA GLU A 116 -3.69 -1.42 12.08
C GLU A 116 -4.36 -0.85 10.82
N SER A 117 -5.67 -0.60 10.87
CA SER A 117 -6.49 -0.07 9.76
C SER A 117 -7.60 0.86 10.29
N GLY A 118 -7.20 1.92 10.99
CA GLY A 118 -8.08 2.89 11.65
C GLY A 118 -8.72 3.90 10.69
N THR A 119 -9.49 3.43 9.71
CA THR A 119 -10.10 4.28 8.68
C THR A 119 -11.45 3.73 8.20
N TYR A 120 -12.31 4.63 7.72
CA TYR A 120 -13.52 4.28 6.96
C TYR A 120 -13.22 3.91 5.50
N ASN A 121 -11.99 4.15 5.03
CA ASN A 121 -11.54 3.69 3.73
C ASN A 121 -11.55 2.16 3.67
N ASP A 122 -12.20 1.59 2.65
CA ASP A 122 -12.29 0.13 2.42
C ASP A 122 -11.40 -0.32 1.27
N PHE A 123 -10.41 0.51 0.91
CA PHE A 123 -9.30 0.16 0.03
C PHE A 123 -9.67 -0.36 -1.36
N THR A 124 -10.85 0.01 -1.88
CA THR A 124 -11.19 -0.23 -3.28
C THR A 124 -10.23 0.55 -4.17
N ASN A 125 -9.39 -0.16 -4.92
CA ASN A 125 -8.29 0.42 -5.69
C ASN A 125 -8.50 0.24 -7.20
N ILE A 126 -8.70 1.36 -7.89
CA ILE A 126 -8.91 1.42 -9.34
C ILE A 126 -7.58 1.69 -10.03
N ASN A 127 -7.18 0.76 -10.90
CA ASN A 127 -5.96 0.88 -11.68
C ASN A 127 -6.29 1.54 -13.01
N LEU A 128 -5.52 2.56 -13.36
CA LEU A 128 -5.64 3.27 -14.63
C LEU A 128 -4.35 3.08 -15.44
N GLY A 129 -4.46 3.02 -16.76
CA GLY A 129 -3.33 2.86 -17.68
C GLY A 129 -2.77 1.45 -17.65
N GLY A 130 -1.47 1.31 -17.36
CA GLY A 130 -0.79 0.02 -17.31
C GLY A 130 -0.51 -0.56 -18.70
N LEU A 131 -0.51 -1.89 -18.77
CA LEU A 131 -0.20 -2.65 -19.97
C LEU A 131 -1.41 -3.44 -20.45
N THR A 132 -1.53 -3.60 -21.75
CA THR A 132 -2.40 -4.62 -22.36
C THR A 132 -1.75 -6.00 -22.24
N ARG A 133 -2.52 -7.08 -22.46
CA ARG A 133 -2.00 -8.47 -22.47
C ARG A 133 -0.75 -8.66 -23.34
N ASP A 134 -0.71 -8.00 -24.49
CA ASP A 134 0.41 -8.05 -25.43
C ASP A 134 1.56 -7.09 -25.09
N GLY A 135 1.41 -6.24 -24.07
CA GLY A 135 2.45 -5.36 -23.54
C GLY A 135 2.50 -3.97 -24.20
N ARG A 136 1.41 -3.52 -24.82
CA ARG A 136 1.25 -2.14 -25.29
C ARG A 136 0.72 -1.25 -24.16
N ASP A 137 0.77 0.06 -24.35
CA ASP A 137 0.12 1.02 -23.47
C ASP A 137 -1.38 0.71 -23.31
N GLY A 138 -1.83 0.58 -22.06
CA GLY A 138 -3.21 0.35 -21.70
C GLY A 138 -4.04 1.63 -21.51
N SER A 139 -3.42 2.82 -21.59
CA SER A 139 -4.14 4.07 -21.37
C SER A 139 -5.17 4.38 -22.47
N SER A 140 -6.29 4.98 -22.07
CA SER A 140 -7.41 5.36 -22.93
C SER A 140 -7.97 6.74 -22.55
N GLU A 141 -8.99 7.22 -23.27
CA GLU A 141 -9.71 8.44 -22.86
C GLU A 141 -10.39 8.26 -21.49
N ILE A 142 -10.77 7.04 -21.11
CA ILE A 142 -11.34 6.75 -19.79
C ILE A 142 -10.31 6.99 -18.67
N THR A 143 -9.02 6.73 -18.93
CA THR A 143 -7.94 7.06 -18.01
C THR A 143 -7.94 8.56 -17.67
N LEU A 144 -8.08 9.41 -18.69
CA LEU A 144 -8.10 10.87 -18.52
C LEU A 144 -9.39 11.34 -17.84
N LEU A 145 -10.54 10.79 -18.23
CA LEU A 145 -11.83 11.09 -17.59
C LEU A 145 -11.84 10.70 -16.10
N ALA A 146 -11.23 9.58 -15.74
CA ALA A 146 -11.11 9.17 -14.34
C ALA A 146 -10.22 10.14 -13.54
N LEU A 147 -9.11 10.61 -14.12
CA LEU A 147 -8.26 11.64 -13.49
C LEU A 147 -9.00 12.98 -13.32
N GLU A 148 -9.79 13.39 -14.32
CA GLU A 148 -10.69 14.57 -14.22
C GLU A 148 -11.71 14.40 -13.09
N ALA A 149 -12.41 13.26 -13.04
CA ALA A 149 -13.39 12.95 -12.00
C ALA A 149 -12.76 12.97 -10.59
N MET A 150 -11.53 12.45 -10.43
CA MET A 150 -10.82 12.50 -9.16
C MET A 150 -10.48 13.94 -8.72
N SER A 151 -10.03 14.77 -9.65
CA SER A 151 -9.71 16.19 -9.40
C SER A 151 -10.95 17.00 -8.99
N GLU A 152 -12.09 16.73 -9.64
CA GLU A 152 -13.35 17.45 -9.43
C GLU A 152 -14.10 16.99 -8.17
N LEU A 153 -14.22 15.68 -7.96
CA LEU A 153 -14.97 15.12 -6.85
C LEU A 153 -14.23 15.20 -5.51
N ARG A 154 -12.90 15.04 -5.52
CA ARG A 154 -12.05 15.09 -4.32
C ARG A 154 -12.54 14.22 -3.16
N LEU A 155 -13.04 13.03 -3.49
CA LEU A 155 -13.56 12.07 -2.54
C LEU A 155 -12.45 11.22 -1.90
N LEU A 156 -12.76 10.66 -0.74
CA LEU A 156 -11.90 9.73 -0.02
C LEU A 156 -11.73 8.40 -0.78
N GLN A 157 -12.83 7.94 -1.39
CA GLN A 157 -12.95 6.66 -2.07
C GLN A 157 -13.75 6.78 -3.39
N PRO A 158 -13.59 5.84 -4.33
CA PRO A 158 -12.56 4.79 -4.36
C PRO A 158 -11.17 5.39 -4.54
N GLN A 159 -10.14 4.61 -4.26
CA GLN A 159 -8.78 5.00 -4.56
C GLN A 159 -8.54 4.89 -6.07
N GLY A 160 -7.89 5.90 -6.65
CA GLY A 160 -7.39 5.83 -8.03
C GLY A 160 -5.87 5.76 -8.05
N ASN A 161 -5.32 4.88 -8.88
CA ASN A 161 -3.89 4.81 -9.16
C ASN A 161 -3.60 4.82 -10.65
N LEU A 162 -2.39 5.23 -11.03
CA LEU A 162 -1.87 5.10 -12.38
C LEU A 162 -0.75 4.05 -12.41
N GLN A 163 -0.92 3.04 -13.26
CA GLN A 163 0.08 2.04 -13.60
C GLN A 163 0.93 2.59 -14.77
N VAL A 164 2.20 2.89 -14.50
CA VAL A 164 3.13 3.53 -15.43
C VAL A 164 4.14 2.49 -15.93
N SER A 165 4.25 2.36 -17.24
CA SER A 165 5.26 1.55 -17.92
C SER A 165 6.21 2.45 -18.73
N ALA A 166 7.33 1.88 -19.18
CA ALA A 166 8.06 2.41 -20.33
C ALA A 166 7.15 2.78 -21.52
N ALA A 167 6.08 2.02 -21.75
CA ALA A 167 5.11 2.25 -22.83
C ALA A 167 4.17 3.44 -22.59
N THR A 168 3.96 3.88 -21.34
CA THR A 168 2.99 4.92 -21.00
C THR A 168 3.36 6.26 -21.66
N PRO A 169 2.44 6.92 -22.38
CA PRO A 169 2.67 8.23 -22.97
C PRO A 169 2.92 9.31 -21.92
N GLU A 170 3.82 10.24 -22.21
CA GLU A 170 4.18 11.31 -21.27
C GLU A 170 2.98 12.17 -20.86
N ARG A 171 2.07 12.45 -21.81
CA ARG A 171 0.82 13.19 -21.56
C ARG A 171 -0.05 12.58 -20.45
N VAL A 172 -0.03 11.25 -20.30
CA VAL A 172 -0.83 10.54 -19.29
C VAL A 172 -0.18 10.67 -17.92
N LEU A 173 1.14 10.50 -17.85
CA LEU A 173 1.89 10.70 -16.62
C LEU A 173 1.82 12.16 -16.14
N GLU A 174 1.94 13.13 -17.05
CA GLU A 174 1.79 14.55 -16.73
C GLU A 174 0.37 14.89 -16.24
N ALA A 175 -0.67 14.28 -16.82
CA ALA A 175 -2.05 14.45 -16.34
C ALA A 175 -2.21 13.92 -14.90
N ALA A 176 -1.67 12.74 -14.60
CA ALA A 176 -1.68 12.23 -13.22
C ALA A 176 -0.87 13.11 -12.26
N CYS A 177 0.29 13.61 -12.68
CA CYS A 177 1.09 14.55 -11.89
C CYS A 177 0.35 15.88 -11.63
N ALA A 178 -0.48 16.33 -12.57
CA ALA A 178 -1.32 17.50 -12.39
C ALA A 178 -2.37 17.30 -11.26
N VAL A 179 -2.96 16.11 -11.17
CA VAL A 179 -3.87 15.74 -10.07
C VAL A 179 -3.10 15.60 -8.75
N VAL A 180 -1.93 14.96 -8.75
CA VAL A 180 -1.07 14.84 -7.53
C VAL A 180 -0.77 16.21 -6.92
N ARG A 181 -0.45 17.20 -7.75
CA ARG A 181 -0.15 18.57 -7.33
C ARG A 181 -1.28 19.21 -6.52
N GLU A 182 -2.53 18.77 -6.69
CA GLU A 182 -3.68 19.31 -5.96
C GLU A 182 -3.70 18.91 -4.48
N GLY A 183 -2.86 17.97 -4.06
CA GLY A 183 -2.66 17.63 -2.65
C GLY A 183 -3.69 16.67 -2.06
N LEU A 184 -4.40 15.91 -2.90
CA LEU A 184 -5.39 14.91 -2.46
C LEU A 184 -4.76 13.57 -2.02
N GLY A 185 -3.45 13.41 -2.22
CA GLY A 185 -2.74 12.14 -2.05
C GLY A 185 -2.96 11.12 -3.18
N TYR A 186 -3.81 11.44 -4.15
CA TYR A 186 -4.10 10.62 -5.31
C TYR A 186 -3.72 11.34 -6.63
N PRO A 187 -3.55 10.60 -7.73
CA PRO A 187 -3.40 9.15 -7.79
C PRO A 187 -2.11 8.67 -7.12
N SER A 188 -2.09 7.40 -6.70
CA SER A 188 -0.82 6.70 -6.42
C SER A 188 -0.20 6.21 -7.73
N LEU A 189 1.12 6.06 -7.76
CA LEU A 189 1.85 5.72 -8.99
C LEU A 189 2.54 4.37 -8.80
N PHE A 190 2.30 3.45 -9.71
CA PHE A 190 2.89 2.12 -9.72
C PHE A 190 3.69 1.89 -10.99
N ASN A 191 4.76 1.11 -10.89
CA ASN A 191 5.54 0.70 -12.04
C ASN A 191 4.97 -0.59 -12.62
N ALA A 192 4.20 -0.47 -13.69
CA ALA A 192 3.54 -1.61 -14.35
C ALA A 192 4.55 -2.66 -14.84
N ASP A 193 5.76 -2.24 -15.21
CA ASP A 193 6.82 -3.16 -15.65
C ASP A 193 7.35 -3.99 -14.47
N GLU A 194 7.58 -3.36 -13.32
CA GLU A 194 8.03 -4.03 -12.08
C GLU A 194 6.93 -4.91 -11.48
N VAL A 195 5.68 -4.44 -11.47
CA VAL A 195 4.49 -5.20 -11.05
C VAL A 195 4.32 -6.45 -11.92
N THR A 196 4.53 -6.34 -13.24
CA THR A 196 4.50 -7.49 -14.15
C THR A 196 5.64 -8.46 -13.83
N LEU A 197 6.86 -7.95 -13.60
CA LEU A 197 8.02 -8.77 -13.26
C LEU A 197 7.82 -9.51 -11.94
N ALA A 198 7.25 -8.86 -10.93
CA ALA A 198 6.89 -9.47 -9.66
C ALA A 198 5.88 -10.61 -9.80
N GLN A 199 4.83 -10.42 -10.60
CA GLN A 199 3.88 -11.51 -10.86
C GLN A 199 4.54 -12.68 -11.60
N VAL A 200 5.39 -12.42 -12.58
CA VAL A 200 6.12 -13.48 -13.29
C VAL A 200 7.09 -14.21 -12.35
N SER A 201 7.79 -13.51 -11.45
CA SER A 201 8.68 -14.12 -10.47
C SER A 201 7.92 -15.05 -9.50
N MET A 202 6.67 -14.72 -9.21
CA MET A 202 5.74 -15.55 -8.44
C MET A 202 5.00 -16.63 -9.25
N GLY A 203 5.43 -16.88 -10.50
CA GLY A 203 4.95 -18.01 -11.32
C GLY A 203 3.71 -17.74 -12.17
N LYS A 204 3.28 -16.49 -12.33
CA LYS A 204 2.16 -16.14 -13.20
C LYS A 204 2.59 -16.13 -14.67
N ALA A 205 1.68 -16.51 -15.56
CA ALA A 205 1.93 -16.39 -17.00
C ALA A 205 2.05 -14.91 -17.39
N LEU A 206 3.01 -14.57 -18.26
CA LEU A 206 3.32 -13.18 -18.64
C LEU A 206 2.09 -12.37 -19.11
N GLY A 207 1.21 -12.98 -19.92
CA GLY A 207 0.00 -12.31 -20.39
C GLY A 207 -0.98 -12.01 -19.25
N ASP A 208 -1.09 -12.93 -18.28
CA ASP A 208 -1.95 -12.74 -17.11
C ASP A 208 -1.32 -11.72 -16.13
N ALA A 209 0.01 -11.69 -16.03
CA ALA A 209 0.76 -10.73 -15.22
C ALA A 209 0.58 -9.28 -15.71
N ARG A 210 0.61 -9.06 -17.03
CA ARG A 210 0.40 -7.74 -17.65
C ARG A 210 -1.01 -7.19 -17.45
N GLU A 211 -2.01 -8.07 -17.40
CA GLU A 211 -3.39 -7.72 -17.09
C GLU A 211 -3.64 -7.55 -15.58
N GLY A 212 -2.69 -7.98 -14.74
CA GLY A 212 -2.73 -7.74 -13.31
C GLY A 212 -2.36 -6.30 -12.95
N GLY A 213 -2.19 -6.05 -11.67
CA GLY A 213 -1.88 -4.72 -11.17
C GLY A 213 -1.70 -4.73 -9.66
N THR A 214 -2.12 -3.65 -9.00
CA THR A 214 -2.12 -3.55 -7.55
C THR A 214 -3.54 -3.38 -6.99
N SER A 215 -3.83 -3.96 -5.84
CA SER A 215 -5.08 -3.74 -5.12
C SER A 215 -4.80 -3.17 -3.73
N GLY A 216 -5.85 -2.95 -2.93
CA GLY A 216 -5.69 -2.51 -1.56
C GLY A 216 -4.86 -1.24 -1.45
N CYS A 217 -3.74 -1.34 -0.75
CA CYS A 217 -2.71 -0.31 -0.67
C CYS A 217 -1.74 -0.36 -1.87
N ILE A 218 -0.98 -1.45 -1.99
CA ILE A 218 0.16 -1.62 -2.91
C ILE A 218 0.33 -3.08 -3.41
N GLU A 219 -0.59 -3.96 -3.04
CA GLU A 219 -0.46 -5.41 -3.13
C GLU A 219 -0.58 -5.88 -4.58
N THR A 220 0.47 -6.54 -5.07
CA THR A 220 0.56 -7.05 -6.42
C THR A 220 -0.28 -8.31 -6.60
N GLY A 221 -1.17 -8.30 -7.58
CA GLY A 221 -2.08 -9.42 -7.82
C GLY A 221 -2.49 -9.58 -9.28
N CYS A 222 -2.74 -10.83 -9.66
CA CYS A 222 -3.29 -11.17 -10.97
C CYS A 222 -4.82 -11.09 -10.95
N PHE A 223 -5.35 -9.96 -11.39
CA PHE A 223 -6.78 -9.61 -11.26
C PHE A 223 -7.71 -10.66 -11.85
N GLY A 224 -8.72 -11.05 -11.04
CA GLY A 224 -9.73 -12.06 -11.38
C GLY A 224 -9.19 -13.48 -11.50
N LYS A 225 -7.91 -13.74 -11.20
CA LYS A 225 -7.25 -15.03 -11.40
C LYS A 225 -6.47 -15.52 -10.17
N GLU A 226 -6.37 -14.72 -9.12
CA GLU A 226 -5.51 -15.01 -7.98
C GLU A 226 -6.23 -14.86 -6.64
N ALA A 227 -5.93 -15.79 -5.73
CA ALA A 227 -6.18 -15.63 -4.30
C ALA A 227 -4.87 -15.28 -3.59
N TYR A 228 -4.70 -14.00 -3.27
CA TYR A 228 -3.48 -13.42 -2.73
C TYR A 228 -3.73 -12.79 -1.36
N LEU A 229 -3.65 -13.60 -0.30
CA LEU A 229 -4.15 -13.22 1.03
C LEU A 229 -3.06 -12.59 1.89
N LEU A 230 -3.47 -11.67 2.75
CA LEU A 230 -2.61 -10.93 3.65
C LEU A 230 -2.79 -11.49 5.06
N HIS A 231 -1.72 -12.04 5.65
CA HIS A 231 -1.79 -12.70 6.96
C HIS A 231 -1.43 -11.78 8.13
N GLY A 232 -1.18 -10.50 7.87
CA GLY A 232 -1.00 -9.45 8.87
C GLY A 232 0.45 -9.03 9.08
N TYR A 233 0.63 -7.94 9.81
CA TYR A 233 1.89 -7.21 9.88
C TYR A 233 2.96 -7.87 10.77
N LEU A 234 4.22 -7.59 10.48
CA LEU A 234 5.41 -8.06 11.17
C LEU A 234 6.30 -6.88 11.56
N ASN A 235 6.53 -6.72 12.87
CA ASN A 235 7.27 -5.59 13.44
C ASN A 235 8.79 -5.85 13.44
N GLY A 236 9.49 -5.40 12.39
CA GLY A 236 10.95 -5.54 12.27
C GLY A 236 11.75 -4.94 13.45
N PRO A 237 11.49 -3.68 13.81
CA PRO A 237 12.18 -3.01 14.93
C PRO A 237 11.99 -3.70 16.28
N LYS A 238 10.81 -4.24 16.57
CA LYS A 238 10.58 -5.01 17.80
C LYS A 238 11.45 -6.27 17.86
N LEU A 239 11.67 -6.93 16.73
CA LEU A 239 12.55 -8.11 16.67
C LEU A 239 14.01 -7.72 16.95
N LEU A 240 14.43 -6.50 16.58
CA LEU A 240 15.75 -5.98 16.95
C LEU A 240 15.83 -5.65 18.44
N GLU A 241 14.77 -5.07 19.03
CA GLU A 241 14.68 -4.88 20.47
C GLU A 241 14.78 -6.21 21.23
N LEU A 242 14.10 -7.26 20.75
CA LEU A 242 14.23 -8.60 21.32
C LEU A 242 15.67 -9.13 21.19
N ALA A 243 16.32 -8.99 20.03
CA ALA A 243 17.70 -9.44 19.85
C ALA A 243 18.68 -8.73 20.81
N ILE A 244 18.51 -7.43 21.04
CA ILE A 244 19.32 -6.64 21.98
C ILE A 244 19.08 -7.09 23.45
N ASN A 245 17.89 -7.58 23.76
CA ASN A 245 17.48 -7.99 25.10
C ASN A 245 17.40 -9.52 25.27
N ASP A 246 18.16 -10.28 24.47
CA ASP A 246 18.20 -11.74 24.53
C ASP A 246 16.80 -12.39 24.51
N GLY A 247 15.90 -11.94 23.63
CA GLY A 247 14.54 -12.46 23.48
C GLY A 247 13.54 -12.01 24.55
N ILE A 248 13.95 -11.18 25.51
CA ILE A 248 13.08 -10.60 26.53
C ILE A 248 12.47 -9.30 26.01
N ASP A 249 11.15 -9.20 26.07
CA ASP A 249 10.45 -7.95 25.80
C ASP A 249 10.57 -7.01 27.02
N PRO A 250 11.24 -5.85 26.90
CA PRO A 250 11.41 -4.93 28.03
C PRO A 250 10.09 -4.39 28.59
N ALA A 251 9.04 -4.30 27.77
CA ALA A 251 7.75 -3.76 28.19
C ALA A 251 6.99 -4.72 29.12
N THR A 252 7.12 -6.03 28.91
CA THR A 252 6.41 -7.06 29.69
C THR A 252 7.32 -7.80 30.67
N GLY A 253 8.63 -7.76 30.47
CA GLY A 253 9.61 -8.57 31.22
C GLY A 253 9.56 -10.06 30.87
N LEU A 254 8.74 -10.45 29.89
CA LEU A 254 8.57 -11.84 29.47
C LEU A 254 9.56 -12.17 28.35
N ARG A 255 10.07 -13.41 28.37
CA ARG A 255 10.78 -13.98 27.23
C ARG A 255 9.76 -14.34 26.16
N VAL A 256 9.70 -13.50 25.13
CA VAL A 256 8.81 -13.70 23.98
C VAL A 256 9.53 -14.51 22.91
N GLY A 257 10.74 -14.09 22.53
CA GLY A 257 11.55 -14.75 21.50
C GLY A 257 12.64 -15.69 22.06
N PRO A 258 13.39 -16.37 21.17
CA PRO A 258 14.50 -17.24 21.56
C PRO A 258 15.61 -16.49 22.30
N ALA A 259 16.35 -17.21 23.14
CA ALA A 259 17.61 -16.71 23.70
C ALA A 259 18.67 -16.70 22.60
N THR A 260 19.12 -15.51 22.20
CA THR A 260 20.10 -15.29 21.11
C THR A 260 21.46 -14.82 21.62
N GLY A 261 21.63 -14.75 22.93
CA GLY A 261 22.84 -14.26 23.59
C GLY A 261 22.66 -12.83 24.10
N ALA A 262 23.44 -12.48 25.13
CA ALA A 262 23.44 -11.13 25.68
C ALA A 262 24.15 -10.17 24.70
N ALA A 263 23.53 -9.02 24.43
CA ALA A 263 24.02 -8.13 23.38
C ALA A 263 25.40 -7.52 23.64
N ASP A 264 25.82 -7.42 24.90
CA ASP A 264 27.17 -7.00 25.31
C ASP A 264 28.24 -8.09 25.13
N GLU A 265 27.84 -9.34 24.90
CA GLU A 265 28.75 -10.43 24.62
C GLU A 265 29.09 -10.56 23.12
N PHE A 266 28.27 -9.99 22.23
CA PHE A 266 28.52 -10.05 20.78
C PHE A 266 29.88 -9.44 20.41
N LYS A 267 30.65 -10.18 19.62
CA LYS A 267 32.01 -9.80 19.17
C LYS A 267 32.04 -9.12 17.81
N SER A 268 30.94 -9.18 17.07
CA SER A 268 30.81 -8.58 15.75
C SER A 268 29.38 -8.11 15.47
N PHE A 269 29.26 -7.21 14.51
CA PHE A 269 27.94 -6.81 13.98
C PHE A 269 27.19 -8.01 13.38
N ASP A 270 27.89 -8.97 12.76
CA ASP A 270 27.27 -10.15 12.17
C ASP A 270 26.62 -11.06 13.22
N GLU A 271 27.16 -11.14 14.43
CA GLU A 271 26.52 -11.87 15.55
C GLU A 271 25.20 -11.20 15.97
N LEU A 272 25.14 -9.87 16.04
CA LEU A 272 23.89 -9.15 16.29
C LEU A 272 22.88 -9.34 15.14
N PHE A 273 23.35 -9.26 13.90
CA PHE A 273 22.48 -9.47 12.73
C PHE A 273 21.90 -10.89 12.74
N ALA A 274 22.72 -11.89 13.05
CA ALA A 274 22.27 -13.28 13.20
C ALA A 274 21.27 -13.45 14.36
N ALA A 275 21.47 -12.74 15.48
CA ALA A 275 20.51 -12.72 16.58
C ALA A 275 19.16 -12.13 16.14
N TRP A 276 19.16 -11.00 15.44
CA TRP A 276 17.92 -10.42 14.86
C TRP A 276 17.23 -11.36 13.88
N GLU A 277 18.00 -11.99 12.99
CA GLU A 277 17.47 -12.96 12.03
C GLU A 277 16.86 -14.19 12.71
N ALA A 278 17.43 -14.65 13.82
CA ALA A 278 16.86 -15.72 14.63
C ALA A 278 15.53 -15.32 15.29
N GLN A 279 15.40 -14.07 15.77
CA GLN A 279 14.13 -13.53 16.26
C GLN A 279 13.09 -13.46 15.12
N LEU A 280 13.51 -13.02 13.93
CA LEU A 280 12.68 -12.96 12.74
C LEU A 280 12.17 -14.34 12.31
N ALA A 281 13.06 -15.32 12.22
CA ALA A 281 12.71 -16.70 11.88
C ALA A 281 11.71 -17.30 12.88
N TRP A 282 11.92 -17.07 14.17
CA TRP A 282 10.99 -17.50 15.21
C TRP A 282 9.60 -16.87 15.05
N ALA A 283 9.53 -15.57 14.79
CA ALA A 283 8.26 -14.86 14.62
C ALA A 283 7.50 -15.34 13.37
N VAL A 284 8.21 -15.51 12.25
CA VAL A 284 7.63 -16.04 11.00
C VAL A 284 7.14 -17.48 11.19
N ASP A 285 7.90 -18.34 11.87
CA ASP A 285 7.48 -19.72 12.13
C ASP A 285 6.19 -19.79 12.96
N TRP A 286 6.02 -18.90 13.96
CA TRP A 286 4.76 -18.79 14.70
C TRP A 286 3.61 -18.29 13.83
N LYS A 287 3.87 -17.28 13.00
CA LYS A 287 2.87 -16.70 12.11
C LYS A 287 2.34 -17.75 11.13
N VAL A 288 3.22 -18.45 10.43
CA VAL A 288 2.86 -19.52 9.48
C VAL A 288 2.05 -20.64 10.16
N ARG A 289 2.34 -20.98 11.42
CA ARG A 289 1.55 -21.99 12.17
C ARG A 289 0.13 -21.51 12.47
N ILE A 290 -0.02 -20.23 12.84
CA ILE A 290 -1.32 -19.63 13.13
C ILE A 290 -2.12 -19.49 11.83
N ASP A 291 -1.48 -18.99 10.77
CA ASP A 291 -2.08 -18.86 9.44
C ASP A 291 -2.62 -20.20 8.94
N GLY A 292 -1.84 -21.29 9.08
CA GLY A 292 -2.31 -22.63 8.69
C GLY A 292 -3.55 -23.11 9.45
N PHE A 293 -3.73 -22.69 10.72
CA PHE A 293 -4.96 -22.95 11.47
C PHE A 293 -6.13 -22.08 10.95
N LEU A 294 -5.87 -20.80 10.67
CA LEU A 294 -6.87 -19.87 10.15
C LEU A 294 -7.33 -20.27 8.75
N ASP A 295 -6.43 -20.64 7.85
CA ASP A 295 -6.75 -21.14 6.50
C ASP A 295 -7.73 -22.32 6.58
N GLY A 296 -7.49 -23.27 7.50
CA GLY A 296 -8.40 -24.38 7.76
C GLY A 296 -9.79 -23.89 8.15
N LEU A 297 -9.86 -22.95 9.11
CA LEU A 297 -11.12 -22.36 9.55
C LEU A 297 -11.88 -21.66 8.43
N TYR A 298 -11.21 -20.81 7.64
CA TYR A 298 -11.82 -20.11 6.50
C TYR A 298 -12.34 -21.11 5.46
N SER A 299 -11.53 -22.11 5.12
CA SER A 299 -11.86 -23.12 4.12
C SER A 299 -13.12 -23.95 4.44
N GLU A 300 -13.40 -24.16 5.74
CA GLU A 300 -14.52 -24.97 6.21
C GLU A 300 -15.74 -24.13 6.62
N SER A 301 -15.52 -22.97 7.24
CA SER A 301 -16.57 -22.20 7.91
C SER A 301 -16.94 -20.91 7.19
N MET A 302 -16.11 -20.42 6.27
CA MET A 302 -16.34 -19.17 5.54
C MET A 302 -16.08 -19.32 4.03
N PRO A 303 -16.69 -20.31 3.34
CA PRO A 303 -16.59 -20.37 1.89
C PRO A 303 -17.20 -19.10 1.26
N ALA A 304 -16.63 -18.66 0.13
CA ALA A 304 -17.08 -17.50 -0.63
C ALA A 304 -17.60 -17.92 -2.02
N PRO A 305 -18.75 -18.61 -2.09
CA PRO A 305 -19.27 -19.14 -3.34
C PRO A 305 -19.61 -18.05 -4.36
N PHE A 306 -20.13 -16.90 -3.95
CA PHE A 306 -20.42 -15.79 -4.85
C PHE A 306 -19.13 -15.22 -5.45
N LEU A 307 -18.12 -14.91 -4.63
CA LEU A 307 -16.80 -14.50 -5.13
C LEU A 307 -16.20 -15.54 -6.10
N SER A 308 -16.33 -16.82 -5.77
CA SER A 308 -15.81 -17.93 -6.58
C SER A 308 -16.41 -17.98 -8.00
N LEU A 309 -17.61 -17.44 -8.23
CA LEU A 309 -18.20 -17.35 -9.58
C LEU A 309 -17.47 -16.36 -10.50
N TYR A 310 -16.78 -15.37 -9.91
CA TYR A 310 -16.11 -14.29 -10.63
C TYR A 310 -14.59 -14.42 -10.66
N VAL A 311 -14.03 -15.47 -10.06
CA VAL A 311 -12.60 -15.78 -10.07
C VAL A 311 -12.32 -16.97 -10.99
N ALA A 312 -11.35 -16.78 -11.89
CA ALA A 312 -10.98 -17.78 -12.87
C ALA A 312 -10.57 -19.10 -12.20
N ASP A 313 -10.99 -20.19 -12.84
CA ASP A 313 -10.71 -21.58 -12.51
C ASP A 313 -11.40 -22.13 -11.24
N CYS A 314 -12.03 -21.30 -10.39
CA CYS A 314 -12.82 -21.78 -9.24
C CYS A 314 -13.98 -22.70 -9.67
N VAL A 315 -14.78 -22.25 -10.65
CA VAL A 315 -15.89 -23.04 -11.21
C VAL A 315 -15.38 -24.29 -11.91
N ALA A 316 -14.33 -24.16 -12.74
CA ALA A 316 -13.78 -25.28 -13.52
C ALA A 316 -13.14 -26.35 -12.63
N SER A 317 -12.52 -25.95 -11.52
CA SER A 317 -11.92 -26.86 -10.53
C SER A 317 -12.91 -27.38 -9.49
N ALA A 318 -14.14 -26.85 -9.46
CA ALA A 318 -15.15 -27.09 -8.42
C ALA A 318 -14.59 -26.86 -7.00
N ARG A 319 -13.76 -25.81 -6.86
CA ARG A 319 -13.15 -25.42 -5.58
C ARG A 319 -13.44 -23.96 -5.31
N ASP A 320 -13.78 -23.69 -4.06
CA ASP A 320 -13.98 -22.35 -3.54
C ASP A 320 -12.68 -21.53 -3.53
N TYR A 321 -12.79 -20.21 -3.60
CA TYR A 321 -11.69 -19.25 -3.50
C TYR A 321 -10.76 -19.52 -2.31
N TYR A 322 -11.31 -19.69 -1.09
CA TYR A 322 -10.53 -19.97 0.12
C TYR A 322 -10.02 -21.42 0.20
N ARG A 323 -10.40 -22.27 -0.76
CA ARG A 323 -9.91 -23.65 -0.91
C ARG A 323 -8.91 -23.83 -2.05
N GLY A 324 -8.33 -22.73 -2.52
CA GLY A 324 -7.35 -22.73 -3.60
C GLY A 324 -7.96 -22.98 -4.99
N GLY A 325 -9.21 -22.56 -5.20
CA GLY A 325 -9.88 -22.67 -6.50
C GLY A 325 -9.36 -21.71 -7.57
N ALA A 326 -8.79 -20.58 -7.16
CA ALA A 326 -8.22 -19.58 -8.07
C ALA A 326 -7.02 -20.17 -8.85
N ARG A 327 -6.82 -19.70 -10.08
CA ARG A 327 -5.68 -20.11 -10.94
C ARG A 327 -4.33 -19.98 -10.23
N TYR A 328 -4.12 -18.87 -9.54
CA TYR A 328 -2.91 -18.56 -8.80
C TYR A 328 -3.23 -18.39 -7.32
N ASN A 329 -2.29 -18.78 -6.46
CA ASN A 329 -2.46 -18.72 -5.01
C ASN A 329 -1.14 -18.26 -4.37
N THR A 330 -1.15 -17.10 -3.71
CA THR A 330 -0.02 -16.54 -2.95
C THR A 330 -0.49 -16.05 -1.59
N ASP A 331 0.42 -15.99 -0.62
CA ASP A 331 0.16 -15.49 0.72
C ASP A 331 1.25 -14.50 1.13
N TYR A 332 0.88 -13.46 1.85
CA TYR A 332 1.80 -12.39 2.21
C TYR A 332 1.90 -12.17 3.72
N ILE A 333 3.12 -11.89 4.16
CA ILE A 333 3.40 -11.32 5.48
C ILE A 333 3.91 -9.89 5.26
N GLN A 334 3.21 -8.91 5.83
CA GLN A 334 3.54 -7.50 5.63
C GLN A 334 4.62 -7.02 6.61
N CYS A 335 5.81 -6.69 6.11
CA CYS A 335 6.94 -6.22 6.88
C CYS A 335 6.84 -4.71 7.16
N VAL A 336 7.05 -4.32 8.41
CA VAL A 336 6.99 -2.92 8.86
C VAL A 336 8.31 -2.50 9.50
N GLY A 337 8.73 -1.26 9.22
CA GLY A 337 9.87 -0.62 9.87
C GLY A 337 11.22 -0.90 9.20
N LEU A 338 11.26 -1.07 7.87
CA LEU A 338 12.50 -1.34 7.13
C LEU A 338 13.57 -0.25 7.38
N GLY A 339 13.18 1.04 7.27
CA GLY A 339 14.07 2.17 7.54
C GLY A 339 14.58 2.15 8.97
N THR A 340 13.69 2.00 9.96
CA THR A 340 14.06 1.99 11.38
C THR A 340 15.02 0.85 11.74
N VAL A 341 14.80 -0.37 11.24
CA VAL A 341 15.75 -1.49 11.45
C VAL A 341 17.09 -1.19 10.80
N THR A 342 17.07 -0.74 9.55
CA THR A 342 18.28 -0.45 8.77
C THR A 342 19.15 0.61 9.44
N ASP A 343 18.55 1.73 9.81
CA ASP A 343 19.25 2.84 10.45
C ASP A 343 19.77 2.45 11.83
N SER A 344 18.99 1.67 12.58
CA SER A 344 19.43 1.14 13.87
C SER A 344 20.63 0.21 13.74
N MET A 345 20.63 -0.66 12.72
CA MET A 345 21.76 -1.51 12.40
C MET A 345 22.97 -0.69 11.94
N SER A 346 22.77 0.36 11.15
CA SER A 346 23.85 1.24 10.71
C SER A 346 24.51 1.98 11.88
N VAL A 347 23.72 2.46 12.85
CA VAL A 347 24.25 3.07 14.08
C VAL A 347 25.11 2.08 14.85
N ILE A 348 24.61 0.86 15.09
CA ILE A 348 25.36 -0.14 15.84
C ILE A 348 26.63 -0.56 15.10
N ALA A 349 26.53 -0.84 13.79
CA ALA A 349 27.66 -1.19 12.95
C ALA A 349 28.74 -0.09 12.99
N THR A 350 28.34 1.17 12.90
CA THR A 350 29.25 2.32 12.90
C THR A 350 29.88 2.58 14.27
N HIS A 351 29.06 2.62 15.32
CA HIS A 351 29.47 3.19 16.61
C HIS A 351 29.86 2.16 17.67
N ALA A 352 29.27 0.95 17.63
CA ALA A 352 29.63 -0.10 18.58
C ALA A 352 30.74 -1.01 18.03
N PHE A 353 30.69 -1.37 16.75
CA PHE A 353 31.62 -2.34 16.15
C PHE A 353 32.65 -1.73 15.19
N GLY A 354 32.35 -0.60 14.55
CA GLY A 354 33.21 0.04 13.57
C GLY A 354 34.25 0.97 14.21
N HIS A 355 33.85 2.20 14.52
CA HIS A 355 34.73 3.23 15.10
C HIS A 355 34.97 3.06 16.61
N GLY A 356 34.17 2.23 17.30
CA GLY A 356 34.27 2.03 18.75
C GLY A 356 33.98 3.28 19.58
N THR A 357 33.17 4.20 19.07
CA THR A 357 32.77 5.43 19.78
C THR A 357 31.81 5.17 20.96
N SER A 358 31.21 3.99 21.00
CA SER A 358 30.36 3.50 22.09
C SER A 358 30.46 1.97 22.18
N SER A 359 29.74 1.34 23.11
CA SER A 359 29.67 -0.12 23.24
C SER A 359 28.22 -0.61 23.17
N MET A 360 28.02 -1.90 22.91
CA MET A 360 26.69 -2.52 22.97
C MET A 360 26.05 -2.38 24.36
N ALA A 361 26.84 -2.48 25.43
CA ALA A 361 26.36 -2.26 26.80
C ALA A 361 25.84 -0.82 26.98
N THR A 362 26.60 0.19 26.51
CA THR A 362 26.19 1.59 26.57
C THR A 362 24.93 1.85 25.74
N PHE A 363 24.82 1.26 24.54
CA PHE A 363 23.59 1.37 23.75
C PHE A 363 22.40 0.74 24.46
N ARG A 364 22.52 -0.50 24.97
CA ARG A 364 21.45 -1.15 25.73
C ARG A 364 20.97 -0.28 26.89
N ASP A 365 21.88 0.27 27.68
CA ASP A 365 21.56 1.12 28.83
C ASP A 365 20.90 2.44 28.36
N ALA A 366 21.37 3.04 27.26
CA ALA A 366 20.78 4.23 26.66
C ALA A 366 19.35 3.98 26.14
N LEU A 367 19.10 2.84 25.51
CA LEU A 367 17.78 2.47 25.00
C LEU A 367 16.80 2.19 26.16
N ALA A 368 17.25 1.48 27.20
CA ALA A 368 16.46 1.26 28.41
C ALA A 368 16.10 2.58 29.12
N ALA A 369 17.00 3.56 29.10
CA ALA A 369 16.76 4.91 29.62
C ALA A 369 15.95 5.82 28.66
N ASN A 370 15.47 5.29 27.52
CA ASN A 370 14.82 6.07 26.47
C ASN A 370 15.63 7.33 26.07
N TRP A 371 16.95 7.16 25.97
CA TRP A 371 17.95 8.19 25.70
C TRP A 371 18.17 9.26 26.79
N ALA A 372 17.47 9.19 27.93
CA ALA A 372 17.64 10.15 29.02
C ALA A 372 19.04 10.04 29.64
N GLY A 373 19.80 11.14 29.65
CA GLY A 373 21.20 11.16 30.10
C GLY A 373 22.21 10.65 29.07
N TYR A 374 21.75 10.26 27.87
CA TYR A 374 22.57 9.82 26.74
C TYR A 374 22.37 10.71 25.50
N GLU A 375 22.01 11.98 25.71
CA GLU A 375 21.73 12.94 24.63
C GLU A 375 22.91 13.11 23.65
N PRO A 376 24.19 13.12 24.09
CA PRO A 376 25.33 13.17 23.16
C PRO A 376 25.41 11.94 22.25
N LEU A 377 25.14 10.74 22.79
CA LEU A 377 25.15 9.50 22.01
C LEU A 377 23.98 9.47 21.02
N ARG A 378 22.79 9.92 21.44
CA ARG A 378 21.64 10.08 20.54
C ARG A 378 21.92 11.05 19.40
N ALA A 379 22.57 12.18 19.70
CA ALA A 379 22.95 13.16 18.70
C ALA A 379 23.99 12.60 17.72
N LEU A 380 24.93 11.78 18.19
CA LEU A 380 25.87 11.06 17.35
C LEU A 380 25.12 10.10 16.41
N ALA A 381 24.25 9.24 16.96
CA ALA A 381 23.46 8.28 16.19
C ALA A 381 22.68 8.93 15.05
N ARG A 382 22.01 10.07 15.30
CA ARG A 382 21.18 10.75 14.30
C ARG A 382 21.97 11.56 13.26
N ASN A 383 23.12 12.11 13.61
CA ASN A 383 23.78 13.14 12.79
C ASN A 383 25.17 12.76 12.28
N ARG A 384 25.72 11.62 12.73
CA ARG A 384 27.08 11.16 12.43
C ARG A 384 27.12 9.67 12.07
N THR A 385 26.03 9.18 11.49
CA THR A 385 25.87 7.81 10.98
C THR A 385 25.42 7.88 9.52
N PRO A 386 25.86 6.97 8.63
CA PRO A 386 25.22 6.75 7.33
C PRO A 386 23.79 6.24 7.55
N LEU A 387 22.77 6.93 7.03
CA LEU A 387 21.37 6.53 7.17
C LEU A 387 20.75 6.26 5.79
N PHE A 388 19.81 5.32 5.74
CA PHE A 388 19.14 4.88 4.53
C PHE A 388 18.35 6.04 3.88
N GLY A 389 18.30 6.07 2.55
CA GLY A 389 17.60 7.11 1.80
C GLY A 389 18.47 8.30 1.38
N ASN A 390 19.80 8.19 1.50
CA ASN A 390 20.74 9.26 1.16
C ASN A 390 21.72 8.88 0.02
N ASP A 391 21.45 7.80 -0.71
CA ASP A 391 22.32 7.24 -1.76
C ASP A 391 23.73 6.93 -1.23
N ASP A 392 23.79 6.40 0.00
CA ASP A 392 25.03 6.01 0.68
C ASP A 392 25.11 4.48 0.75
N GLU A 393 26.04 3.90 -0.01
CA GLU A 393 26.26 2.46 -0.12
C GLU A 393 26.35 1.74 1.24
N ARG A 394 26.86 2.41 2.28
CA ARG A 394 27.02 1.79 3.60
C ARG A 394 25.68 1.52 4.26
N ALA A 395 24.74 2.46 4.16
CA ALA A 395 23.40 2.30 4.72
C ALA A 395 22.51 1.48 3.77
N ASP A 396 22.60 1.74 2.47
CA ASP A 396 21.79 1.05 1.46
C ASP A 396 22.16 -0.43 1.33
N GLY A 397 23.44 -0.78 1.50
CA GLY A 397 23.89 -2.17 1.57
C GLY A 397 23.34 -2.91 2.79
N LEU A 398 23.19 -2.22 3.93
CA LEU A 398 22.48 -2.77 5.10
C LEU A 398 20.98 -2.90 4.84
N ALA A 399 20.36 -1.91 4.20
CA ALA A 399 18.95 -1.96 3.81
C ALA A 399 18.67 -3.20 2.95
N LYS A 400 19.52 -3.44 1.95
CA LYS A 400 19.48 -4.62 1.09
C LYS A 400 19.59 -5.90 1.91
N ARG A 401 20.54 -5.98 2.84
CA ARG A 401 20.73 -7.16 3.70
C ARG A 401 19.51 -7.45 4.59
N VAL A 402 18.89 -6.42 5.16
CA VAL A 402 17.66 -6.52 5.96
C VAL A 402 16.49 -6.97 5.09
N PHE A 403 16.31 -6.34 3.93
CA PHE A 403 15.28 -6.66 2.95
C PHE A 403 15.38 -8.12 2.46
N ASP A 404 16.59 -8.56 2.10
CA ASP A 404 16.86 -9.93 1.66
C ASP A 404 16.63 -10.95 2.78
N ALA A 405 16.88 -10.59 4.05
CA ALA A 405 16.59 -11.44 5.20
C ALA A 405 15.08 -11.62 5.44
N PHE A 406 14.29 -10.53 5.36
CA PHE A 406 12.82 -10.63 5.41
C PHE A 406 12.29 -11.59 4.34
N ILE A 407 12.68 -11.39 3.08
CA ILE A 407 12.23 -12.25 1.98
C ILE A 407 12.66 -13.70 2.23
N ARG A 408 13.95 -13.95 2.47
CA ARG A 408 14.47 -15.32 2.65
C ARG A 408 13.76 -16.06 3.79
N VAL A 409 13.54 -15.40 4.93
CA VAL A 409 12.93 -16.06 6.09
C VAL A 409 11.43 -16.34 5.87
N ILE A 410 10.70 -15.38 5.27
CA ILE A 410 9.27 -15.50 4.96
C ILE A 410 9.03 -16.54 3.87
N GLU A 411 9.80 -16.51 2.78
CA GLU A 411 9.62 -17.43 1.66
C GLU A 411 10.20 -18.82 1.93
N GLY A 412 11.16 -18.91 2.86
CA GLY A 412 11.87 -20.13 3.22
C GLY A 412 13.23 -20.26 2.51
N ASP A 413 14.23 -20.76 3.23
CA ASP A 413 15.59 -20.94 2.71
C ASP A 413 15.75 -22.34 2.09
N GLY A 414 15.90 -22.39 0.76
CA GLY A 414 16.06 -23.63 -0.01
C GLY A 414 14.81 -24.51 -0.14
N SER A 415 13.73 -24.22 0.60
CA SER A 415 12.43 -24.89 0.47
C SER A 415 11.30 -23.87 0.67
N PRO A 416 10.43 -23.67 -0.34
CA PRO A 416 9.39 -22.66 -0.26
C PRO A 416 8.38 -23.00 0.82
N ARG A 417 8.00 -22.02 1.63
CA ARG A 417 6.90 -22.16 2.59
C ARG A 417 5.57 -22.17 1.84
N LEU A 418 4.76 -23.17 2.14
CA LEU A 418 3.44 -23.36 1.53
C LEU A 418 2.35 -23.36 2.60
N THR A 419 1.21 -22.77 2.28
CA THR A 419 -0.01 -22.90 3.09
C THR A 419 -0.73 -24.21 2.85
N ALA A 420 -1.74 -24.50 3.68
CA ALA A 420 -2.59 -25.68 3.53
C ALA A 420 -3.33 -25.71 2.18
N ARG A 421 -3.65 -24.55 1.61
CA ARG A 421 -4.24 -24.40 0.26
C ARG A 421 -3.22 -24.50 -0.88
N GLY A 422 -1.93 -24.66 -0.57
CA GLY A 422 -0.85 -24.77 -1.54
C GLY A 422 -0.34 -23.44 -2.09
N ALA A 423 -0.69 -22.32 -1.46
CA ALA A 423 -0.15 -21.01 -1.83
C ALA A 423 1.29 -20.86 -1.32
N ARG A 424 2.10 -20.09 -2.05
CA ARG A 424 3.47 -19.74 -1.61
C ARG A 424 3.44 -18.46 -0.80
N TYR A 425 4.18 -18.45 0.31
CA TYR A 425 4.44 -17.23 1.06
C TYR A 425 5.41 -16.32 0.33
N HIS A 426 5.14 -15.02 0.39
CA HIS A 426 5.95 -13.94 -0.16
C HIS A 426 6.00 -12.78 0.85
N ALA A 427 7.07 -12.00 0.81
CA ALA A 427 7.15 -10.77 1.61
C ALA A 427 6.41 -9.63 0.90
N ASN A 428 5.81 -8.74 1.68
CA ASN A 428 5.22 -7.50 1.22
C ASN A 428 5.64 -6.38 2.18
N PHE A 429 5.88 -5.16 1.72
CA PHE A 429 6.39 -4.06 2.56
C PHE A 429 5.45 -2.85 2.55
N LEU A 430 4.36 -2.96 3.31
CA LEU A 430 3.41 -1.89 3.58
C LEU A 430 3.08 -1.84 5.07
N SER A 431 2.67 -0.66 5.54
CA SER A 431 2.39 -0.43 6.97
C SER A 431 0.96 0.02 7.30
N THR A 432 0.18 0.53 6.36
CA THR A 432 -1.13 1.18 6.64
C THR A 432 -0.99 2.14 7.83
N THR A 433 -1.67 1.93 8.97
CA THR A 433 -1.45 2.67 10.22
C THR A 433 -0.63 1.89 11.25
N CYS A 434 -0.29 0.64 10.95
CA CYS A 434 0.36 -0.29 11.87
C CYS A 434 1.77 0.16 12.29
N HIS A 435 2.47 0.99 11.51
CA HIS A 435 3.76 1.58 11.91
C HIS A 435 3.66 2.51 13.14
N VAL A 436 2.51 3.13 13.37
CA VAL A 436 2.23 3.91 14.59
C VAL A 436 1.96 2.97 15.77
N TYR A 437 1.08 1.98 15.59
CA TYR A 437 0.79 0.96 16.60
C TYR A 437 2.05 0.20 17.03
N PHE A 438 2.84 -0.27 16.07
CA PHE A 438 4.10 -0.95 16.32
C PHE A 438 5.14 -0.03 16.95
N GLY A 439 5.11 1.28 16.65
CA GLY A 439 5.89 2.28 17.35
C GLY A 439 5.58 2.31 18.85
N ASP A 440 4.28 2.35 19.21
CA ASP A 440 3.79 2.26 20.60
C ASP A 440 4.21 0.96 21.32
N LYS A 441 4.35 -0.15 20.58
CA LYS A 441 4.77 -1.45 21.13
C LYS A 441 6.29 -1.68 21.14
N THR A 442 7.08 -0.69 20.73
CA THR A 442 8.53 -0.80 20.61
C THR A 442 9.20 0.27 21.48
N GLY A 443 10.19 -0.12 22.28
CA GLY A 443 11.02 0.82 23.04
C GLY A 443 11.88 1.70 22.15
N ALA A 444 12.82 2.43 22.76
CA ALA A 444 13.76 3.26 21.99
C ALA A 444 14.61 2.36 21.08
N THR A 445 14.94 2.85 19.89
CA THR A 445 15.78 2.12 18.93
C THR A 445 17.12 2.83 18.68
N PRO A 446 18.18 2.09 18.29
CA PRO A 446 19.52 2.65 18.12
C PRO A 446 19.64 3.84 17.17
N ASP A 447 18.77 3.93 16.15
CA ASP A 447 18.65 5.09 15.24
C ASP A 447 18.36 6.44 15.94
N GLY A 448 18.07 6.42 17.24
CA GLY A 448 17.79 7.61 18.02
C GLY A 448 16.31 7.94 18.12
N ARG A 449 15.44 7.08 17.58
CA ARG A 449 13.99 7.11 17.82
C ARG A 449 13.72 6.75 19.29
N LYS A 450 12.79 7.48 19.92
CA LYS A 450 12.39 7.24 21.32
C LYS A 450 11.30 6.16 21.40
N ALA A 451 11.16 5.59 22.59
CA ALA A 451 10.10 4.63 22.89
C ALA A 451 8.72 5.24 22.61
N GLY A 452 7.86 4.47 21.94
CA GLY A 452 6.51 4.89 21.56
C GLY A 452 6.41 5.79 20.32
N GLU A 453 7.53 6.31 19.79
CA GLU A 453 7.51 7.05 18.52
C GLU A 453 7.21 6.10 17.35
N PRO A 454 6.48 6.56 16.30
CA PRO A 454 6.20 5.77 15.10
C PRO A 454 7.45 5.18 14.45
N LEU A 455 7.30 4.02 13.82
CA LEU A 455 8.34 3.41 12.98
C LEU A 455 8.32 4.03 11.57
N SER A 456 9.37 3.81 10.78
CA SER A 456 9.37 4.16 9.35
C SER A 456 8.20 3.47 8.62
N ASP A 457 7.46 4.22 7.80
CA ASP A 457 6.36 3.68 7.00
C ASP A 457 6.85 2.92 5.77
N GLY A 458 6.17 1.84 5.39
CA GLY A 458 6.52 1.03 4.22
C GLY A 458 8.02 0.71 4.10
N THR A 459 8.59 1.08 2.95
CA THR A 459 10.02 1.09 2.66
C THR A 459 10.62 2.51 2.64
N SER A 460 9.91 3.51 3.17
CA SER A 460 10.41 4.88 3.29
C SER A 460 11.60 4.96 4.26
N PRO A 461 12.51 5.93 4.10
CA PRO A 461 13.52 6.25 5.11
C PRO A 461 12.88 6.57 6.47
N SER A 462 13.63 6.41 7.56
CA SER A 462 13.16 6.84 8.88
C SER A 462 12.91 8.35 8.91
N HIS A 463 11.97 8.80 9.74
CA HIS A 463 11.58 10.22 9.78
C HIS A 463 12.77 11.16 10.07
N GLY A 464 13.09 12.00 9.09
CA GLY A 464 14.20 12.96 9.14
C GLY A 464 15.59 12.34 8.97
N ALA A 465 15.68 11.09 8.52
CA ALA A 465 16.96 10.46 8.15
C ALA A 465 17.42 10.90 6.76
N ASP A 466 16.49 11.15 5.84
CA ASP A 466 16.76 11.61 4.49
C ASP A 466 17.03 13.12 4.45
N HIS A 467 18.19 13.49 3.91
CA HIS A 467 18.66 14.87 3.82
C HIS A 467 19.38 15.17 2.49
N SER A 468 19.41 14.19 1.57
CA SER A 468 20.02 14.31 0.22
C SER A 468 19.00 14.50 -0.90
N GLY A 469 17.73 14.76 -0.58
CA GLY A 469 16.66 15.05 -1.53
C GLY A 469 15.93 13.80 -2.07
N PRO A 470 14.81 13.99 -2.78
CA PRO A 470 13.92 12.90 -3.19
C PRO A 470 14.56 11.97 -4.22
N THR A 471 15.43 12.50 -5.08
CA THR A 471 16.20 11.68 -6.03
C THR A 471 17.11 10.67 -5.31
N ALA A 472 17.77 11.07 -4.22
CA ALA A 472 18.65 10.18 -3.44
C ALA A 472 17.85 9.08 -2.71
N VAL A 473 16.68 9.43 -2.18
CA VAL A 473 15.76 8.45 -1.56
C VAL A 473 15.35 7.39 -2.60
N MET A 474 14.93 7.82 -3.78
CA MET A 474 14.52 6.91 -4.85
C MET A 474 15.67 6.04 -5.35
N ASN A 475 16.89 6.58 -5.48
CA ASN A 475 18.08 5.79 -5.81
C ASN A 475 18.38 4.73 -4.72
N SER A 476 18.27 5.11 -3.44
CA SER A 476 18.49 4.20 -2.32
C SER A 476 17.52 3.03 -2.35
N LEU A 477 16.22 3.30 -2.55
CA LEU A 477 15.19 2.27 -2.65
C LEU A 477 15.32 1.40 -3.90
N ALA A 478 15.79 1.95 -5.02
CA ALA A 478 15.98 1.20 -6.26
C ALA A 478 17.10 0.15 -6.17
N ARG A 479 17.93 0.18 -5.12
CA ARG A 479 18.92 -0.88 -4.83
C ARG A 479 18.29 -2.14 -4.23
N LEU A 480 17.06 -2.03 -3.73
CA LEU A 480 16.26 -3.17 -3.28
C LEU A 480 15.66 -3.87 -4.50
N ASP A 481 15.70 -5.19 -4.53
CA ASP A 481 15.12 -5.97 -5.63
C ASP A 481 13.59 -6.12 -5.41
N GLN A 482 12.85 -5.08 -5.77
CA GLN A 482 11.44 -4.93 -5.37
C GLN A 482 10.52 -5.93 -6.08
N ALA A 483 10.86 -6.39 -7.29
CA ALA A 483 10.19 -7.48 -8.01
C ALA A 483 10.19 -8.83 -7.28
N ARG A 484 10.97 -9.01 -6.21
CA ARG A 484 10.90 -10.21 -5.36
C ARG A 484 9.81 -10.16 -4.30
N THR A 485 8.96 -9.15 -4.31
CA THR A 485 7.95 -8.93 -3.27
C THR A 485 6.54 -8.86 -3.85
N GLY A 486 5.54 -8.98 -2.98
CA GLY A 486 4.16 -8.60 -3.28
C GLY A 486 3.93 -7.09 -3.38
N GLY A 487 4.99 -6.28 -3.29
CA GLY A 487 4.95 -4.83 -3.37
C GLY A 487 5.68 -4.15 -2.21
N THR A 488 6.12 -2.92 -2.46
CA THR A 488 6.77 -2.01 -1.51
C THR A 488 6.05 -0.65 -1.52
N LEU A 489 6.26 0.16 -0.48
CA LEU A 489 5.57 1.43 -0.33
C LEU A 489 6.54 2.57 -0.03
N LEU A 490 6.60 3.57 -0.91
CA LEU A 490 7.36 4.81 -0.69
C LEU A 490 6.41 6.01 -0.56
N ASN A 491 6.47 6.69 0.59
CA ASN A 491 5.91 8.01 0.78
C ASN A 491 6.94 9.11 0.47
N GLN A 492 6.50 10.15 -0.22
CA GLN A 492 7.27 11.38 -0.43
C GLN A 492 6.37 12.58 -0.15
N ARG A 493 6.91 13.68 0.39
CA ARG A 493 6.14 14.90 0.64
C ARG A 493 6.83 16.10 0.01
N PHE A 494 6.08 16.87 -0.77
CA PHE A 494 6.53 18.10 -1.41
C PHE A 494 5.77 19.30 -0.84
N THR A 495 6.40 20.46 -0.86
CA THR A 495 5.66 21.71 -0.65
C THR A 495 4.86 22.06 -1.90
N PRO A 496 3.69 22.72 -1.78
CA PRO A 496 2.91 23.16 -2.95
C PRO A 496 3.70 24.05 -3.92
N ALA A 497 4.62 24.86 -3.39
CA ALA A 497 5.46 25.75 -4.19
C ALA A 497 6.40 24.99 -5.13
N THR A 498 6.93 23.84 -4.71
CA THR A 498 7.87 23.03 -5.49
C THR A 498 7.23 22.46 -6.76
N LEU A 499 5.93 22.17 -6.71
CA LEU A 499 5.18 21.58 -7.83
C LEU A 499 4.39 22.61 -8.65
N ALA A 500 4.59 23.91 -8.41
CA ALA A 500 3.86 24.97 -9.10
C ALA A 500 4.15 25.02 -10.61
N GLY A 501 3.08 25.22 -11.40
CA GLY A 501 3.13 25.34 -12.86
C GLY A 501 3.57 24.07 -13.59
N ASP A 502 3.67 24.16 -14.92
CA ASP A 502 3.98 23.00 -15.79
C ASP A 502 5.42 22.51 -15.64
N ALA A 503 6.32 23.36 -15.15
CA ALA A 503 7.68 22.96 -14.85
C ALA A 503 7.75 22.01 -13.64
N GLY A 504 6.92 22.25 -12.61
CA GLY A 504 6.80 21.36 -11.45
C GLY A 504 6.25 19.99 -11.85
N ILE A 505 5.18 19.97 -12.67
CA ILE A 505 4.59 18.74 -13.22
C ILE A 505 5.64 17.93 -14.00
N ARG A 506 6.37 18.55 -14.92
CA ARG A 506 7.39 17.85 -15.74
C ARG A 506 8.55 17.30 -14.91
N LYS A 507 8.98 18.01 -13.86
CA LYS A 507 10.01 17.52 -12.95
C LYS A 507 9.53 16.32 -12.13
N LEU A 508 8.28 16.36 -11.66
CA LEU A 508 7.67 15.23 -10.96
C LEU A 508 7.55 13.99 -11.86
N ALA A 509 7.06 14.17 -13.08
CA ALA A 509 6.99 13.10 -14.08
C ALA A 509 8.39 12.49 -14.36
N ALA A 510 9.41 13.34 -14.51
CA ALA A 510 10.79 12.89 -14.72
C ALA A 510 11.36 12.12 -13.51
N LEU A 511 11.08 12.56 -12.29
CA LEU A 511 11.48 11.88 -11.05
C LEU A 511 10.84 10.47 -10.99
N ILE A 512 9.53 10.37 -11.23
CA ILE A 512 8.79 9.09 -11.24
C ILE A 512 9.35 8.15 -12.31
N ARG A 513 9.52 8.65 -13.55
CA ARG A 513 10.15 7.88 -14.65
C ARG A 513 11.55 7.39 -14.29
N GLY A 514 12.34 8.24 -13.64
CA GLY A 514 13.70 7.91 -13.21
C GLY A 514 13.72 6.77 -12.20
N TYR A 515 12.83 6.83 -11.21
CA TYR A 515 12.70 5.77 -10.20
C TYR A 515 12.20 4.45 -10.79
N PHE A 516 11.15 4.49 -11.62
CA PHE A 516 10.57 3.29 -12.22
C PHE A 516 11.51 2.61 -13.23
N ARG A 517 12.32 3.37 -13.96
CA ARG A 517 13.39 2.79 -14.81
C ARG A 517 14.46 2.04 -14.02
N GLN A 518 14.60 2.31 -12.73
CA GLN A 518 15.57 1.65 -11.85
C GLN A 518 14.95 0.47 -11.08
N GLY A 519 13.70 0.07 -11.36
CA GLY A 519 13.02 -1.03 -10.66
C GLY A 519 12.26 -0.60 -9.40
N GLY A 520 12.00 0.70 -9.22
CA GLY A 520 11.08 1.15 -8.17
C GLY A 520 9.66 0.63 -8.41
N HIS A 521 8.99 0.10 -7.38
CA HIS A 521 7.65 -0.48 -7.48
C HIS A 521 6.53 0.55 -7.42
N HIS A 522 6.59 1.46 -6.44
CA HIS A 522 5.49 2.37 -6.11
C HIS A 522 6.01 3.67 -5.47
N VAL A 523 5.34 4.78 -5.76
CA VAL A 523 5.49 6.04 -5.03
C VAL A 523 4.16 6.78 -4.91
N GLN A 524 3.95 7.42 -3.76
CA GLN A 524 2.81 8.30 -3.49
C GLN A 524 3.27 9.60 -2.82
N PHE A 525 2.48 10.67 -3.01
CA PHE A 525 2.89 12.01 -2.65
C PHE A 525 1.90 12.72 -1.74
N ASN A 526 2.41 13.37 -0.68
CA ASN A 526 1.72 14.47 -0.01
C ASN A 526 2.17 15.80 -0.63
N VAL A 527 1.25 16.69 -0.96
CA VAL A 527 1.55 18.05 -1.46
C VAL A 527 0.90 19.07 -0.55
N VAL A 528 1.55 19.32 0.59
CA VAL A 528 1.01 20.16 1.66
C VAL A 528 2.15 20.70 2.51
N ASP A 529 2.02 21.94 2.95
CA ASP A 529 2.99 22.57 3.84
C ASP A 529 2.69 22.30 5.32
N GLU A 530 3.73 22.36 6.16
CA GLU A 530 3.62 22.10 7.59
C GLU A 530 2.70 23.10 8.30
N ALA A 531 2.70 24.37 7.88
CA ALA A 531 1.90 25.41 8.52
C ALA A 531 0.40 25.13 8.34
N THR A 532 0.00 24.63 7.17
CA THR A 532 -1.36 24.18 6.87
C THR A 532 -1.78 23.01 7.77
N LEU A 533 -0.96 21.98 7.91
CA LEU A 533 -1.26 20.83 8.79
C LEU A 533 -1.39 21.28 10.26
N ARG A 534 -0.47 22.12 10.73
CA ARG A 534 -0.52 22.66 12.11
C ARG A 534 -1.72 23.60 12.32
N ALA A 535 -2.17 24.32 11.30
CA ALA A 535 -3.37 25.14 11.36
C ALA A 535 -4.63 24.27 11.42
N ALA A 536 -4.69 23.19 10.64
CA ALA A 536 -5.78 22.23 10.65
C ALA A 536 -5.95 21.55 12.03
N ARG A 537 -4.86 21.26 12.74
CA ARG A 537 -4.93 20.77 14.13
C ARG A 537 -5.58 21.76 15.10
N LYS A 538 -5.35 23.07 14.89
CA LYS A 538 -5.85 24.12 15.78
C LYS A 538 -7.29 24.52 15.48
N ARG A 539 -7.71 24.41 14.23
CA ARG A 539 -9.03 24.83 13.72
C ARG A 539 -9.61 23.77 12.78
N PRO A 540 -9.88 22.54 13.26
CA PRO A 540 -10.32 21.44 12.41
C PRO A 540 -11.59 21.76 11.60
N GLU A 541 -12.46 22.62 12.11
CA GLU A 541 -13.68 23.09 11.46
C GLU A 541 -13.42 23.83 10.14
N ASP A 542 -12.27 24.49 10.00
CA ASP A 542 -11.85 25.24 8.80
C ASP A 542 -11.25 24.31 7.73
N TYR A 543 -10.91 23.06 8.07
CA TYR A 543 -10.15 22.13 7.24
C TYR A 543 -10.81 20.75 7.10
N ARG A 544 -12.14 20.65 7.22
CA ARG A 544 -12.85 19.36 7.18
C ARG A 544 -12.60 18.53 5.91
N ASN A 545 -12.30 19.18 4.79
CA ASN A 545 -12.06 18.52 3.51
C ASN A 545 -10.56 18.34 3.21
N LEU A 546 -9.67 18.61 4.18
CA LEU A 546 -8.23 18.44 3.99
C LEU A 546 -7.88 16.94 3.99
N LEU A 547 -7.67 16.39 2.80
CA LEU A 547 -7.15 15.04 2.62
C LEU A 547 -5.62 15.04 2.74
N VAL A 548 -5.07 14.00 3.35
CA VAL A 548 -3.64 13.73 3.41
C VAL A 548 -3.38 12.26 3.09
N ARG A 549 -2.21 11.97 2.54
CA ARG A 549 -1.74 10.60 2.32
C ARG A 549 -1.17 10.01 3.60
N VAL A 550 -1.69 8.88 4.05
CA VAL A 550 -1.20 8.12 5.22
C VAL A 550 -0.13 7.13 4.75
N ALA A 551 -0.46 5.85 4.55
CA ALA A 551 0.41 4.90 3.87
C ALA A 551 -0.46 3.93 3.06
N GLY A 552 -0.42 4.03 1.73
CA GLY A 552 -1.25 3.20 0.85
C GLY A 552 -2.71 3.66 0.70
N TYR A 553 -3.13 4.69 1.44
CA TYR A 553 -4.44 5.33 1.28
C TYR A 553 -4.39 6.81 1.71
N SER A 554 -5.41 7.60 1.33
CA SER A 554 -5.62 8.96 1.85
C SER A 554 -6.74 8.96 2.88
N ASP A 555 -6.70 9.91 3.82
CA ASP A 555 -7.77 10.15 4.81
C ASP A 555 -7.96 11.65 5.11
N TYR A 556 -9.07 12.01 5.73
CA TYR A 556 -9.29 13.36 6.22
C TYR A 556 -8.37 13.62 7.42
N PHE A 557 -7.50 14.63 7.30
CA PHE A 557 -6.50 14.93 8.32
C PHE A 557 -7.11 15.18 9.70
N VAL A 558 -8.31 15.77 9.73
CA VAL A 558 -9.02 16.10 10.97
C VAL A 558 -9.66 14.89 11.66
N ASP A 559 -9.84 13.78 10.93
CA ASP A 559 -10.39 12.53 11.45
C ASP A 559 -9.28 11.60 11.98
N LEU A 560 -8.02 11.88 11.65
CA LEU A 560 -6.85 11.18 12.18
C LEU A 560 -6.61 11.54 13.64
N ASP A 561 -6.18 10.56 14.44
CA ASP A 561 -5.73 10.84 15.81
C ASP A 561 -4.42 11.65 15.84
N ALA A 562 -4.10 12.19 17.01
CA ALA A 562 -2.95 13.07 17.19
C ALA A 562 -1.60 12.42 16.84
N HIS A 563 -1.44 11.10 17.05
CA HIS A 563 -0.18 10.41 16.75
C HIS A 563 0.02 10.31 15.24
N HIS A 564 -1.04 9.98 14.50
CA HIS A 564 -1.02 9.95 13.03
C HIS A 564 -0.79 11.34 12.43
N GLN A 565 -1.45 12.37 12.97
CA GLN A 565 -1.22 13.75 12.54
C GLN A 565 0.24 14.19 12.74
N ASP A 566 0.82 13.87 13.90
CA ASP A 566 2.21 14.22 14.22
C ASP A 566 3.22 13.43 13.37
N GLU A 567 2.93 12.15 13.08
CA GLU A 567 3.70 11.33 12.16
C GLU A 567 3.76 11.97 10.76
N ILE A 568 2.62 12.34 10.16
CA ILE A 568 2.56 12.96 8.83
C ILE A 568 3.28 14.32 8.80
N ILE A 569 3.14 15.11 9.87
CA ILE A 569 3.85 16.39 10.02
C ILE A 569 5.37 16.18 10.09
N SER A 570 5.82 15.10 10.72
CA SER A 570 7.25 14.81 10.92
C SER A 570 7.97 14.30 9.66
N ARG A 571 7.23 13.85 8.64
CA ARG A 571 7.80 13.43 7.35
C ARG A 571 8.54 14.57 6.66
N THR A 572 9.68 14.25 6.04
CA THR A 572 10.52 15.20 5.30
C THR A 572 9.73 15.88 4.19
N ALA A 573 9.76 17.22 4.16
CA ALA A 573 9.12 18.02 3.12
C ALA A 573 10.16 18.55 2.15
N TYR A 574 10.11 18.12 0.90
CA TYR A 574 11.03 18.57 -0.12
C TYR A 574 10.61 19.93 -0.68
N GLU A 575 11.57 20.84 -0.68
CA GLU A 575 11.48 22.16 -1.32
C GLU A 575 12.09 22.18 -2.73
N GLY A 576 12.72 21.08 -3.15
CA GLY A 576 13.35 20.86 -4.46
C GLY A 576 13.37 19.38 -4.86
N PHE A 577 13.94 19.08 -6.04
CA PHE A 577 14.04 17.74 -6.63
C PHE A 577 15.44 17.16 -6.51
#